data_AF-A0A4R8RZU7-F1
#
_entry.id   AF-A0A4R8RZU7-F1
#
_cell.length_a   1.000
_cell.length_b   1.000
_cell.length_c   1.000
_cell.angle_alpha   90.00
_cell.angle_beta   90.00
_cell.angle_gamma   90.00
#
_symmetry.space_group_name_H-M   'P 1'
#
loop_
_entity.id
_entity.type
_entity.pdbx_description
1 polymer ?
#
loop_
_entity_poly.entity_id
_entity_poly.type
_entity_poly.pdbx_seq_one_letter_code
_entity_poly.pdbx_strand_id
1 'polypeptide(L)'
;MATTSPPQVSLQDAKSADANLADRINALFHSHRRPDGRMWTNDEVANGIKKSSPSIKVGGAYLSALRTGKRARPAIDLLGALADFFRVPLSVLTDPERTYSLDERLGALDETTRDEVELIALRAIGLNKQSLETVAAVLDHVRALQGLPTVDNSVNNGQ
;
A
#
# COMPACT_ATOMS: atom_id res chain seq x y z
N MET A 1 34.62 -15.55 -27.11
CA MET A 1 34.05 -14.19 -27.02
C MET A 1 32.57 -14.35 -26.69
N ALA A 2 32.18 -14.21 -25.43
CA ALA A 2 30.78 -14.32 -25.01
C ALA A 2 30.17 -12.92 -24.99
N THR A 3 29.22 -12.67 -25.88
CA THR A 3 28.38 -11.47 -25.88
C THR A 3 27.31 -11.62 -24.81
N THR A 4 27.51 -11.02 -23.63
CA THR A 4 26.44 -10.84 -22.64
C THR A 4 25.48 -9.78 -23.19
N SER A 5 24.31 -10.22 -23.64
CA SER A 5 23.17 -9.33 -23.91
C SER A 5 22.65 -8.75 -22.58
N PRO A 6 22.31 -7.45 -22.51
CA PRO A 6 21.65 -6.89 -21.33
C PRO A 6 20.24 -7.48 -21.17
N PRO A 7 19.72 -7.60 -19.94
CA PRO A 7 18.38 -8.11 -19.70
C PRO A 7 17.35 -7.14 -20.30
N GLN A 8 16.57 -7.64 -21.25
CA GLN A 8 15.43 -6.93 -21.83
C GLN A 8 14.32 -6.90 -20.76
N VAL A 9 14.13 -5.78 -20.08
CA VAL A 9 12.96 -5.57 -19.22
C VAL A 9 11.74 -5.47 -20.14
N SER A 10 10.88 -6.50 -20.11
CA SER A 10 9.69 -6.60 -20.96
C SER A 10 8.75 -5.41 -20.74
N LEU A 11 8.26 -4.82 -21.84
CA LEU A 11 7.35 -3.66 -21.79
C LEU A 11 6.01 -3.96 -21.09
N GLN A 12 5.64 -5.24 -20.93
CA GLN A 12 4.49 -5.63 -20.12
C GLN A 12 4.70 -5.40 -18.62
N ASP A 13 5.89 -5.68 -18.08
CA ASP A 13 6.17 -5.55 -16.63
C ASP A 13 6.15 -4.09 -16.18
N ALA A 14 6.62 -3.18 -17.03
CA ALA A 14 6.58 -1.75 -16.77
C ALA A 14 5.13 -1.24 -16.65
N LYS A 15 4.23 -1.64 -17.55
CA LYS A 15 2.84 -1.17 -17.53
C LYS A 15 2.06 -1.68 -16.32
N SER A 16 2.33 -2.91 -15.88
CA SER A 16 1.76 -3.49 -14.66
C SER A 16 2.29 -2.78 -13.40
N ALA A 17 3.59 -2.46 -13.36
CA ALA A 17 4.17 -1.68 -12.27
C ALA A 17 3.64 -0.24 -12.22
N ASP A 18 3.38 0.37 -13.38
CA ASP A 18 2.85 1.73 -13.51
C ASP A 18 1.37 1.81 -13.08
N ALA A 19 0.58 0.80 -13.45
CA ALA A 19 -0.78 0.64 -12.93
C ALA A 19 -0.76 0.47 -11.40
N ASN A 20 0.17 -0.36 -10.91
CA ASN A 20 0.31 -0.62 -9.48
C ASN A 20 0.74 0.63 -8.69
N LEU A 21 1.58 1.50 -9.25
CA LEU A 21 1.91 2.80 -8.64
C LEU A 21 0.71 3.77 -8.64
N ALA A 22 -0.02 3.87 -9.75
CA ALA A 22 -1.21 4.70 -9.84
C ALA A 22 -2.26 4.28 -8.81
N ASP A 23 -2.49 2.98 -8.65
CA ASP A 23 -3.41 2.39 -7.68
C ASP A 23 -2.98 2.67 -6.24
N ARG A 24 -1.68 2.53 -5.93
CA ARG A 24 -1.14 2.91 -4.61
C ARG A 24 -1.34 4.39 -4.29
N ILE A 25 -1.05 5.29 -5.25
CA ILE A 25 -1.29 6.72 -5.04
C ILE A 25 -2.79 6.96 -4.83
N ASN A 26 -3.67 6.33 -5.62
CA ASN A 26 -5.10 6.43 -5.42
C ASN A 26 -5.53 5.92 -4.03
N ALA A 27 -4.97 4.82 -3.54
CA ALA A 27 -5.24 4.31 -2.20
C ALA A 27 -4.90 5.32 -1.10
N LEU A 28 -3.79 6.06 -1.22
CA LEU A 28 -3.44 7.12 -0.27
C LEU A 28 -4.52 8.22 -0.20
N PHE A 29 -5.01 8.67 -1.36
CA PHE A 29 -6.11 9.65 -1.44
C PHE A 29 -7.44 9.13 -0.88
N HIS A 30 -7.66 7.80 -0.90
CA HIS A 30 -8.86 7.18 -0.33
C HIS A 30 -8.78 6.99 1.19
N SER A 31 -7.63 6.54 1.70
CA SER A 31 -7.45 6.22 3.12
C SER A 31 -7.21 7.45 4.00
N HIS A 32 -6.55 8.49 3.47
CA HIS A 32 -6.23 9.69 4.23
C HIS A 32 -7.16 10.82 3.85
N ARG A 33 -8.26 10.96 4.59
CA ARG A 33 -9.20 12.08 4.45
C ARG A 33 -8.63 13.35 5.08
N ARG A 34 -9.13 14.50 4.62
CA ARG A 34 -8.87 15.78 5.27
C ARG A 34 -9.48 15.78 6.68
N PRO A 35 -9.01 16.68 7.58
CA PRO A 35 -9.63 16.86 8.90
C PRO A 35 -11.12 17.22 8.85
N ASP A 36 -11.59 17.78 7.74
CA ASP A 36 -13.00 18.10 7.49
C ASP A 36 -13.79 16.96 6.83
N GLY A 37 -13.20 15.76 6.71
CA GLY A 37 -13.81 14.57 6.14
C GLY A 37 -13.86 14.52 4.61
N ARG A 38 -13.41 15.58 3.91
CA ARG A 38 -13.40 15.61 2.44
C ARG A 38 -12.19 14.86 1.87
N MET A 39 -12.31 14.43 0.62
CA MET A 39 -11.18 13.92 -0.15
C MET A 39 -10.20 15.06 -0.45
N TRP A 40 -8.91 14.76 -0.46
CA TRP A 40 -7.91 15.67 -0.99
C TRP A 40 -8.04 15.81 -2.51
N THR A 41 -7.97 17.03 -3.02
CA THR A 41 -7.83 17.29 -4.45
C THR A 41 -6.36 17.25 -4.88
N ASN A 42 -6.11 17.01 -6.17
CA ASN A 42 -4.73 16.97 -6.68
C ASN A 42 -4.00 18.32 -6.48
N ASP A 43 -4.70 19.44 -6.63
CA ASP A 43 -4.11 20.77 -6.43
C ASP A 43 -3.82 21.05 -4.95
N GLU A 44 -4.66 20.61 -4.03
CA GLU A 44 -4.39 20.75 -2.59
C GLU A 44 -3.16 19.95 -2.18
N VAL A 45 -3.02 18.70 -2.64
CA VAL A 45 -1.84 17.87 -2.35
C VAL A 45 -0.58 18.47 -2.98
N ALA A 46 -0.66 18.91 -4.24
CA ALA A 46 0.47 19.55 -4.90
C ALA A 46 0.92 20.82 -4.18
N ASN A 47 -0.03 21.64 -3.70
CA ASN A 47 0.26 22.84 -2.92
C ASN A 47 0.81 22.51 -1.53
N GLY A 48 0.31 21.45 -0.89
CA GLY A 48 0.84 20.94 0.37
C GLY A 48 2.29 20.47 0.25
N ILE A 49 2.60 19.69 -0.78
CA ILE A 49 3.96 19.24 -1.08
C ILE A 49 4.89 20.43 -1.34
N LYS A 50 4.46 21.42 -2.14
CA LYS A 50 5.25 22.63 -2.38
C LYS A 50 5.57 23.41 -1.11
N LYS A 51 4.65 23.44 -0.14
CA LYS A 51 4.86 24.12 1.15
C LYS A 51 5.87 23.38 2.02
N SER A 52 5.79 22.05 2.09
CA SER A 52 6.69 21.22 2.89
C SER A 52 8.06 21.00 2.23
N SER A 53 8.10 20.99 0.90
CA SER A 53 9.26 20.65 0.08
C SER A 53 9.36 21.61 -1.12
N PRO A 54 9.83 22.86 -0.92
CA PRO A 54 9.86 23.88 -1.96
C PRO A 54 10.78 23.56 -3.15
N SER A 55 11.70 22.62 -2.99
CA SER A 55 12.55 22.09 -4.07
C SER A 55 11.79 21.22 -5.08
N ILE A 56 10.61 20.68 -4.70
CA ILE A 56 9.85 19.74 -5.53
C ILE A 56 8.81 20.50 -6.35
N LYS A 57 9.00 20.51 -7.66
CA LYS A 57 8.07 21.10 -8.62
C LYS A 57 6.97 20.10 -8.99
N VAL A 58 5.87 20.12 -8.25
CA VAL A 58 4.68 19.30 -8.53
C VAL A 58 3.43 20.16 -8.74
N GLY A 59 2.58 19.79 -9.69
CA GLY A 59 1.29 20.44 -9.95
C GLY A 59 0.14 19.43 -9.99
N GLY A 60 -1.10 19.90 -9.83
CA GLY A 60 -2.29 19.05 -9.81
C GLY A 60 -2.46 18.22 -11.08
N ALA A 61 -2.16 18.79 -12.25
CA ALA A 61 -2.17 18.08 -13.52
C ALA A 61 -1.16 16.92 -13.58
N TYR A 62 0.02 17.09 -12.99
CA TYR A 62 1.04 16.04 -12.95
C TYR A 62 0.64 14.92 -11.99
N LEU A 63 0.11 15.24 -10.80
CA LEU A 63 -0.46 14.24 -9.89
C LEU A 63 -1.64 13.50 -10.53
N SER A 64 -2.51 14.19 -11.27
CA SER A 64 -3.58 13.54 -12.02
C SER A 64 -3.04 12.56 -13.07
N ALA A 65 -1.94 12.90 -13.74
CA ALA A 65 -1.31 12.01 -14.72
C ALA A 65 -0.66 10.78 -14.07
N LEU A 66 -0.08 10.93 -12.87
CA LEU A 66 0.43 9.80 -12.08
C LEU A 66 -0.70 8.88 -11.61
N ARG A 67 -1.78 9.47 -11.07
CA ARG A 67 -2.96 8.73 -10.58
C ARG A 67 -3.75 7.99 -11.65
N THR A 68 -3.63 8.40 -12.91
CA THR A 68 -4.29 7.75 -14.05
C THR A 68 -3.35 6.79 -14.78
N GLY A 69 -2.12 6.60 -14.31
CA GLY A 69 -1.09 5.80 -14.98
C GLY A 69 -0.59 6.38 -16.30
N LYS A 70 -1.06 7.57 -16.70
CA LYS A 70 -0.56 8.28 -17.90
C LYS A 70 0.90 8.71 -17.75
N ARG A 71 1.35 8.86 -16.51
CA ARG A 71 2.76 9.04 -16.14
C ARG A 71 3.12 7.99 -15.10
N ALA A 72 4.29 7.43 -15.30
CA ALA A 72 4.74 6.18 -14.69
C ALA A 72 5.97 6.35 -13.80
N ARG A 73 6.83 7.31 -14.15
CA ARG A 73 8.17 7.48 -13.56
C ARG A 73 8.31 8.84 -12.88
N PRO A 74 7.67 9.07 -11.73
CA PRO A 74 7.99 10.23 -10.91
C PRO A 74 9.41 10.10 -10.36
N ALA A 75 10.04 11.25 -10.06
CA ALA A 75 11.29 11.25 -9.31
C ALA A 75 11.06 10.68 -7.91
N ILE A 76 12.07 9.99 -7.36
CA ILE A 76 11.99 9.40 -6.02
C ILE A 76 11.70 10.45 -4.95
N ASP A 77 12.24 11.66 -5.11
CA ASP A 77 11.99 12.79 -4.21
C ASP A 77 10.50 13.17 -4.14
N LEU A 78 9.78 13.09 -5.27
CA LEU A 78 8.35 13.35 -5.30
C LEU A 78 7.56 12.24 -4.60
N LEU A 79 7.98 10.98 -4.73
CA LEU A 79 7.37 9.87 -3.98
C LEU A 79 7.62 10.04 -2.49
N GLY A 80 8.83 10.45 -2.09
CA GLY A 80 9.17 10.80 -0.71
C GLY A 80 8.25 11.88 -0.15
N ALA A 81 8.09 12.99 -0.87
CA ALA A 81 7.24 14.07 -0.40
C ALA A 81 5.74 13.73 -0.41
N LEU A 82 5.28 12.86 -1.29
CA LEU A 82 3.93 12.29 -1.22
C LEU A 82 3.76 11.44 0.04
N ALA A 83 4.73 10.59 0.35
CA ALA A 83 4.72 9.76 1.55
C ALA A 83 4.70 10.63 2.82
N ASP A 84 5.56 11.66 2.88
CA ASP A 84 5.62 12.62 3.99
C ASP A 84 4.31 13.40 4.15
N PHE A 85 3.70 13.84 3.04
CA PHE A 85 2.43 14.55 3.06
C PHE A 85 1.30 13.69 3.66
N PHE A 86 1.22 12.43 3.25
CA PHE A 86 0.23 11.48 3.76
C PHE A 86 0.64 10.79 5.06
N ARG A 87 1.84 11.10 5.60
CA ARG A 87 2.40 10.51 6.83
C ARG A 87 2.51 8.99 6.76
N VAL A 88 2.88 8.46 5.60
CA VAL A 88 3.12 7.03 5.37
C VAL A 88 4.59 6.77 5.04
N PRO A 89 5.11 5.53 5.24
CA PRO A 89 6.44 5.17 4.77
C PRO A 89 6.54 5.23 3.24
N LEU A 90 7.67 5.72 2.70
CA LEU A 90 7.94 5.75 1.25
C LEU A 90 7.78 4.36 0.60
N SER A 91 8.09 3.30 1.33
CA SER A 91 7.95 1.91 0.91
C SER A 91 6.54 1.58 0.42
N VAL A 92 5.49 2.22 0.94
CA VAL A 92 4.10 2.03 0.48
C VAL A 92 3.92 2.42 -0.98
N LEU A 93 4.74 3.33 -1.51
CA LEU A 93 4.72 3.74 -2.92
C LEU A 93 5.72 2.99 -3.79
N THR A 94 6.86 2.58 -3.22
CA THR A 94 8.00 2.01 -3.97
C THR A 94 8.05 0.49 -3.97
N ASP A 95 7.38 -0.19 -3.04
CA ASP A 95 7.45 -1.63 -2.85
C ASP A 95 6.12 -2.30 -3.22
N PRO A 96 6.02 -2.95 -4.39
CA PRO A 96 4.78 -3.57 -4.85
C PRO A 96 4.24 -4.68 -3.98
N GLU A 97 5.10 -5.30 -3.18
CA GLU A 97 4.84 -6.56 -2.50
C GLU A 97 4.63 -6.42 -0.99
N ARG A 98 4.76 -5.20 -0.43
CA ARG A 98 4.53 -4.99 1.01
C ARG A 98 3.06 -4.88 1.36
N THR A 99 2.48 -6.04 1.65
CA THR A 99 1.63 -6.19 2.83
C THR A 99 2.50 -5.81 4.04
N TYR A 100 2.12 -4.82 4.86
CA TYR A 100 2.91 -4.43 6.05
C TYR A 100 3.42 -5.68 6.78
N SER A 101 4.71 -5.69 7.14
CA SER A 101 5.30 -6.80 7.89
C SER A 101 4.46 -7.05 9.14
N LEU A 102 4.26 -8.32 9.49
CA LEU A 102 3.47 -8.69 10.67
C LEU A 102 3.95 -7.93 11.92
N ASP A 103 5.26 -7.75 12.09
CA ASP A 103 5.86 -6.99 13.18
C ASP A 103 5.48 -5.51 13.19
N GLU A 104 5.33 -4.88 12.02
CA GLU A 104 4.91 -3.48 11.89
C GLU A 104 3.42 -3.32 12.23
N ARG A 105 2.59 -4.30 11.84
CA ARG A 105 1.16 -4.34 12.19
C ARG A 105 0.95 -4.59 13.69
N LEU A 106 1.72 -5.51 14.27
CA LEU A 106 1.66 -5.82 15.70
C LEU A 106 2.24 -4.69 16.56
N GLY A 107 3.28 -4.00 16.09
CA GLY A 107 3.87 -2.86 16.79
C GLY A 107 2.99 -1.60 16.83
N ALA A 108 1.93 -1.54 16.01
CA ALA A 108 0.96 -0.45 16.01
C ALA A 108 -0.22 -0.68 16.99
N LEU A 109 -0.35 -1.87 17.55
CA LEU A 109 -1.38 -2.20 18.55
C LEU A 109 -0.95 -1.76 19.95
N ASP A 110 -1.91 -1.52 20.83
CA ASP A 110 -1.61 -1.45 22.27
C ASP A 110 -1.17 -2.83 22.79
N GLU A 111 -0.48 -2.82 23.93
CA GLU A 111 0.15 -4.02 24.52
C GLU A 111 -0.87 -5.14 24.79
N THR A 112 -2.06 -4.81 25.29
CA THR A 112 -3.10 -5.82 25.58
C THR A 112 -3.64 -6.44 24.31
N THR A 113 -4.01 -5.62 23.31
CA THR A 113 -4.49 -6.15 22.02
C THR A 113 -3.43 -6.98 21.32
N ARG A 114 -2.15 -6.59 21.41
CA ARG A 114 -1.04 -7.35 20.83
C ARG A 114 -0.92 -8.73 21.46
N ASP A 115 -0.93 -8.83 22.79
CA ASP A 115 -0.82 -10.09 23.52
C ASP A 115 -1.99 -11.04 23.19
N GLU A 116 -3.20 -10.51 23.05
CA GLU A 116 -4.38 -11.29 22.66
C GLU A 116 -4.24 -11.88 21.25
N VAL A 117 -3.73 -11.10 20.30
CA VAL A 117 -3.48 -11.55 18.92
C VAL A 117 -2.37 -12.61 18.88
N GLU A 118 -1.29 -12.43 19.65
CA GLU A 118 -0.20 -13.40 19.74
C GLU A 118 -0.68 -14.75 20.30
N LEU A 119 -1.58 -14.73 21.29
CA LEU A 119 -2.17 -15.95 21.85
C LEU A 119 -3.08 -16.69 20.84
N ILE A 120 -3.74 -16.00 19.91
CA ILE A 120 -4.46 -16.64 18.81
C ILE A 120 -3.48 -17.29 17.84
N ALA A 121 -2.38 -16.61 17.49
CA ALA A 121 -1.34 -17.15 16.62
C ALA A 121 -0.71 -18.43 17.19
N LEU A 122 -0.43 -18.46 18.51
CA LEU A 122 0.09 -19.65 19.19
C LEU A 122 -0.85 -20.85 19.09
N ARG A 123 -2.17 -20.65 19.15
CA ARG A 123 -3.17 -21.73 18.98
C ARG A 123 -3.27 -22.25 17.55
N ALA A 124 -2.88 -21.44 16.57
CA ALA A 124 -2.88 -21.84 15.18
C ALA A 124 -1.67 -22.72 14.81
N ILE A 125 -0.63 -22.77 15.67
CA ILE A 125 0.56 -23.58 15.44
C ILE A 125 0.18 -25.08 15.38
N GLY A 126 0.56 -25.74 14.30
CA GLY A 126 0.31 -27.18 14.09
C GLY A 126 -1.03 -27.51 13.44
N LEU A 127 -1.88 -26.51 13.16
CA LEU A 127 -3.06 -26.72 12.33
C LEU A 127 -2.67 -26.98 10.87
N ASN A 128 -3.41 -27.89 10.22
CA ASN A 128 -3.27 -28.10 8.79
C ASN A 128 -3.94 -26.97 8.00
N LYS A 129 -3.66 -26.90 6.70
CA LYS A 129 -4.16 -25.83 5.81
C LYS A 129 -5.68 -25.69 5.84
N GLN A 130 -6.43 -26.79 5.77
CA GLN A 130 -7.89 -26.79 5.76
C GLN A 130 -8.47 -26.25 7.09
N SER A 131 -7.86 -26.64 8.22
CA SER A 131 -8.23 -26.12 9.53
C SER A 131 -7.91 -24.63 9.67
N LEU A 132 -6.79 -24.16 9.13
CA LEU A 132 -6.43 -22.74 9.10
C LEU A 132 -7.42 -21.91 8.28
N GLU A 133 -7.81 -22.39 7.10
CA GLU A 133 -8.84 -21.75 6.25
C GLU A 133 -10.19 -21.66 6.99
N THR A 134 -10.55 -22.71 7.72
CA THR A 134 -11.79 -22.72 8.52
C THR A 134 -11.74 -21.67 9.64
N VAL A 135 -10.61 -21.60 10.36
CA VAL A 135 -10.42 -20.59 11.42
C VAL A 135 -10.44 -19.17 10.85
N ALA A 136 -9.78 -18.95 9.70
CA ALA A 136 -9.79 -17.66 9.02
C ALA A 136 -11.22 -17.22 8.64
N ALA A 137 -12.02 -18.13 8.08
CA ALA A 137 -13.41 -17.84 7.73
C ALA A 137 -14.28 -17.47 8.95
N VAL A 138 -14.05 -18.12 10.10
CA VAL A 138 -14.74 -17.77 11.35
C VAL A 138 -14.33 -16.37 11.83
N LEU A 139 -13.03 -16.04 11.77
CA LEU A 139 -12.54 -14.71 12.13
C LEU A 139 -13.13 -13.63 11.22
N ASP A 140 -13.20 -13.86 9.91
CA ASP A 140 -13.83 -12.95 8.94
C ASP A 140 -15.33 -12.79 9.20
N HIS A 141 -16.03 -13.85 9.60
CA HIS A 141 -17.43 -13.76 9.98
C HIS A 141 -17.63 -12.87 11.21
N VAL A 142 -16.80 -13.02 12.26
CA VAL A 142 -16.84 -12.18 13.45
C VAL A 142 -16.55 -10.71 13.10
N ARG A 143 -15.59 -10.45 12.21
CA ARG A 143 -15.28 -9.11 11.71
C ARG A 143 -16.48 -8.48 11.01
N ALA A 144 -17.16 -9.23 10.15
CA ALA A 144 -18.36 -8.76 9.45
C ALA A 144 -19.50 -8.38 10.43
N LEU A 145 -19.70 -9.17 11.50
CA LEU A 145 -20.68 -8.85 12.55
C LEU A 145 -20.35 -7.55 13.29
N GLN A 146 -19.08 -7.17 13.35
CA GLN A 146 -18.59 -5.91 13.94
C GLN A 146 -18.50 -4.76 12.93
N GLY A 147 -18.91 -4.97 11.67
CA GLY A 147 -18.79 -3.98 10.61
C GLY A 147 -17.36 -3.72 10.13
N LEU A 148 -16.43 -4.63 10.42
CA LEU A 148 -15.03 -4.56 10.01
C LEU A 148 -14.83 -5.27 8.65
N PRO A 149 -13.94 -4.76 7.78
CA PRO A 149 -13.64 -5.40 6.49
C PRO A 149 -12.93 -6.74 6.69
N THR A 150 -13.10 -7.71 5.79
CA THR A 150 -12.35 -8.98 5.83
C THR A 150 -10.86 -8.76 5.56
N VAL A 151 -10.01 -9.63 6.09
CA VAL A 151 -8.57 -9.56 5.80
C VAL A 151 -8.32 -10.35 4.52
N ASP A 152 -8.29 -9.65 3.40
CA ASP A 152 -8.10 -10.28 2.09
C ASP A 152 -6.68 -10.88 1.99
N ASN A 153 -6.61 -12.21 1.98
CA ASN A 153 -5.37 -12.98 1.87
C ASN A 153 -5.19 -13.50 0.43
N SER A 154 -5.61 -12.74 -0.57
CA SER A 154 -5.42 -13.06 -1.98
C SER A 154 -3.95 -12.89 -2.38
N VAL A 155 -3.13 -13.85 -1.94
CA VAL A 155 -1.95 -14.27 -2.67
C VAL A 155 -2.40 -14.72 -4.06
N ASN A 156 -2.15 -13.87 -5.04
CA ASN A 156 -2.28 -14.14 -6.47
C ASN A 156 -1.41 -15.36 -6.81
N ASN A 157 -1.99 -16.56 -6.76
CA ASN A 157 -1.37 -17.73 -7.34
C ASN A 157 -1.77 -17.78 -8.81
N GLY A 158 -0.76 -17.78 -9.68
CA GLY A 158 -0.88 -17.49 -11.11
C GLY A 158 -1.92 -18.31 -11.87
N GLN A 159 -2.54 -17.62 -12.83
CA GLN A 159 -3.05 -18.20 -14.06
C GLN A 159 -2.24 -17.62 -15.22
#